data_AF-A0A3N5VX14-F1
#
_entry.id   AF-A0A3N5VX14-F1
#
_cell.length_a   1.000
_cell.length_b   1.000
_cell.length_c   1.000
_cell.angle_alpha   90.00
_cell.angle_beta   90.00
_cell.angle_gamma   90.00
#
_symmetry.space_group_name_H-M   'P 1'
#
loop_
_entity.id
_entity.type
_entity.pdbx_description
1 polymer ?
#
loop_
_entity_poly.entity_id
_entity_poly.type
_entity_poly.pdbx_seq_one_letter_code
_entity_poly.pdbx_strand_id
1 'polypeptide(L)'
;MNPVSLSPRQRMLAAYQGRPTDFIPVAPEFWYYLPARVLGISMIELELEVPHWQALQQTFRHYRCEGWGIVAPDIPAGLCGKTAITQRWLAEGRLDETRAVRLANRDLRARRILDPGEPSWQVERYIKDFDLDWPAYAELAFVPPAALDWSPVQRALDAVGEDYLLEVYLGDPFIDFAGGQREGGFEQVIQDLADRPEQMSALQARYIEYMAEKTRAAFRHTSAQSVFVASIWSSLSLLSPALWRKWDKPVLEAVVTAA
;
A
#
# COMPACT_ATOMS: atom_id res chain seq x y z
N MET A 1 11.31 -42.15 0.25
CA MET A 1 11.53 -40.86 -0.43
C MET A 1 11.74 -39.83 0.66
N ASN A 2 12.88 -39.12 0.66
CA ASN A 2 13.04 -37.97 1.57
C ASN A 2 11.99 -36.92 1.17
N PRO A 3 11.24 -36.33 2.11
CA PRO A 3 10.32 -35.25 1.77
C PRO A 3 11.12 -34.11 1.12
N VAL A 4 10.60 -33.62 -0.01
CA VAL A 4 11.17 -32.45 -0.70
C VAL A 4 11.07 -31.27 0.24
N SER A 5 12.20 -30.70 0.64
CA SER A 5 12.22 -29.48 1.46
C SER A 5 11.70 -28.32 0.61
N LEU A 6 10.66 -27.65 1.11
CA LEU A 6 10.08 -26.48 0.45
C LEU A 6 10.84 -25.21 0.86
N SER A 7 10.99 -24.27 -0.07
CA SER A 7 11.48 -22.93 0.24
C SER A 7 10.48 -22.16 1.13
N PRO A 8 10.92 -21.10 1.83
CA PRO A 8 10.01 -20.21 2.54
C PRO A 8 8.85 -19.71 1.68
N ARG A 9 9.12 -19.26 0.46
CA ARG A 9 8.09 -18.82 -0.49
C ARG A 9 7.11 -19.94 -0.85
N GLN A 10 7.63 -21.14 -1.16
CA GLN A 10 6.80 -22.29 -1.52
C GLN A 10 5.88 -22.72 -0.37
N ARG A 11 6.35 -22.67 0.88
CA ARG A 11 5.51 -22.96 2.05
C ARG A 11 4.40 -21.93 2.24
N MET A 12 4.71 -20.64 2.11
CA MET A 12 3.69 -19.57 2.20
C MET A 12 2.61 -19.74 1.13
N LEU A 13 3.00 -19.98 -0.13
CA LEU A 13 2.05 -20.20 -1.22
C LEU A 13 1.21 -21.47 -1.01
N ALA A 14 1.82 -22.58 -0.56
CA ALA A 14 1.09 -23.79 -0.24
C ALA A 14 0.07 -23.56 0.88
N ALA A 15 0.44 -22.80 1.92
CA ALA A 15 -0.46 -22.44 3.02
C ALA A 15 -1.63 -21.57 2.54
N TYR A 16 -1.40 -20.55 1.71
CA TYR A 16 -2.48 -19.73 1.11
C TYR A 16 -3.46 -20.59 0.30
N GLN A 17 -2.97 -21.65 -0.33
CA GLN A 17 -3.76 -22.57 -1.16
C GLN A 17 -4.40 -23.73 -0.36
N GLY A 18 -4.20 -23.80 0.96
CA GLY A 18 -4.65 -24.93 1.78
C GLY A 18 -4.01 -26.27 1.41
N ARG A 19 -2.80 -26.25 0.82
CA ARG A 19 -2.04 -27.46 0.44
C ARG A 19 -1.09 -27.87 1.59
N PRO A 20 -0.74 -29.17 1.71
CA PRO A 20 0.23 -29.64 2.69
C PRO A 20 1.62 -29.00 2.51
N THR A 21 2.29 -28.74 3.63
CA THR A 21 3.69 -28.28 3.69
C THR A 21 4.56 -29.29 4.46
N ASP A 22 5.88 -29.19 4.32
CA ASP A 22 6.85 -29.95 5.12
C ASP A 22 6.83 -29.55 6.61
N PHE A 23 6.46 -28.30 6.92
CA PHE A 23 6.06 -27.83 8.25
C PHE A 23 5.21 -26.54 8.15
N ILE A 24 4.55 -26.14 9.24
CA ILE A 24 3.67 -24.95 9.28
C ILE A 24 4.53 -23.68 9.10
N PRO A 25 4.29 -22.84 8.07
CA PRO A 25 5.03 -21.59 7.93
C PRO A 25 4.62 -20.58 9.01
N VAL A 26 5.60 -19.83 9.52
CA VAL A 26 5.44 -18.75 10.49
C VAL A 26 6.07 -17.49 9.90
N ALA A 27 5.22 -16.52 9.53
CA ALA A 27 5.63 -15.25 8.95
C ALA A 27 5.11 -14.08 9.79
N PRO A 28 5.85 -13.66 10.84
CA PRO A 28 5.46 -12.50 11.64
C PRO A 28 5.49 -11.22 10.82
N GLU A 29 4.55 -10.32 11.10
CA GLU A 29 4.49 -9.00 10.46
C GLU A 29 5.48 -8.05 11.14
N PHE A 30 6.66 -7.89 10.52
CA PHE A 30 7.74 -7.08 11.10
C PHE A 30 7.71 -5.59 10.74
N TRP A 31 7.05 -5.22 9.63
CA TRP A 31 6.90 -3.87 9.06
C TRP A 31 8.06 -2.88 9.27
N TYR A 32 8.14 -2.18 10.40
CA TYR A 32 9.02 -1.02 10.56
C TYR A 32 10.02 -1.14 11.71
N TYR A 33 9.55 -1.33 12.94
CA TYR A 33 10.43 -1.28 14.12
C TYR A 33 11.51 -2.36 14.13
N LEU A 34 11.14 -3.59 13.78
CA LEU A 34 12.10 -4.70 13.79
C LEU A 34 13.10 -4.61 12.65
N PRO A 35 12.71 -4.27 11.40
CA PRO A 35 13.67 -4.02 10.33
C PRO A 35 14.64 -2.88 10.64
N ALA A 36 14.16 -1.72 11.13
CA ALA A 36 15.04 -0.61 11.53
C ALA A 36 16.08 -1.07 12.57
N ARG A 37 15.64 -1.82 13.58
CA ARG A 37 16.53 -2.36 14.63
C ARG A 37 17.54 -3.38 14.10
N VAL A 38 17.13 -4.28 13.21
CA VAL A 38 18.04 -5.30 12.62
C VAL A 38 19.10 -4.63 11.74
N LEU A 39 18.71 -3.60 10.99
CA LEU A 39 19.60 -2.81 10.14
C LEU A 39 20.50 -1.86 10.94
N GLY A 40 20.11 -1.51 12.16
CA GLY A 40 20.84 -0.56 13.00
C GLY A 40 20.70 0.90 12.54
N ILE A 41 19.57 1.23 11.92
CA ILE A 41 19.30 2.55 11.32
C ILE A 41 18.10 3.23 11.99
N SER A 42 17.96 4.54 11.78
CA SER A 42 16.80 5.29 12.26
C SER A 42 15.54 4.97 11.42
N MET A 43 14.36 5.27 11.95
CA MET A 43 13.11 5.11 11.19
C MET A 43 13.06 6.07 9.98
N ILE A 44 13.61 7.28 10.11
CA ILE A 44 13.75 8.24 8.99
C ILE A 44 14.57 7.63 7.85
N GLU A 45 15.72 7.02 8.18
CA GLU A 45 16.61 6.38 7.21
C GLU A 45 15.92 5.16 6.56
N LEU A 46 15.23 4.33 7.37
CA LEU A 46 14.47 3.19 6.85
C LEU A 46 13.42 3.64 5.82
N GLU A 47 12.65 4.70 6.11
CA GLU A 47 11.56 5.15 5.24
C GLU A 47 12.01 5.90 3.98
N LEU A 48 13.17 6.58 4.02
CA LEU A 48 13.62 7.41 2.91
C LEU A 48 14.64 6.72 2.00
N GLU A 49 15.45 5.81 2.53
CA GLU A 49 16.64 5.31 1.84
C GLU A 49 16.59 3.82 1.54
N VAL A 50 15.81 3.05 2.30
CA VAL A 50 15.79 1.59 2.18
C VAL A 50 14.46 1.11 1.57
N PRO A 51 14.47 0.48 0.37
CA PRO A 51 13.31 -0.21 -0.15
C PRO A 51 12.78 -1.22 0.85
N HIS A 52 11.50 -1.10 1.21
CA HIS A 52 10.91 -1.84 2.31
C HIS A 52 11.08 -3.37 2.22
N TRP A 53 10.90 -3.92 1.01
CA TRP A 53 11.08 -5.35 0.73
C TRP A 53 12.52 -5.84 0.99
N GLN A 54 13.53 -4.98 0.88
CA GLN A 54 14.93 -5.32 1.20
C GLN A 54 15.16 -5.39 2.70
N ALA A 55 14.60 -4.42 3.44
CA ALA A 55 14.66 -4.41 4.90
C ALA A 55 14.01 -5.67 5.49
N LEU A 56 12.84 -6.05 4.97
CA LEU A 56 12.16 -7.29 5.32
C LEU A 56 12.99 -8.53 4.96
N GLN A 57 13.60 -8.59 3.77
CA GLN A 57 14.43 -9.72 3.36
C GLN A 57 15.57 -9.98 4.35
N GLN A 58 16.27 -8.93 4.78
CA GLN A 58 17.32 -9.04 5.80
C GLN A 58 16.77 -9.47 7.16
N THR A 59 15.60 -8.96 7.54
CA THR A 59 14.94 -9.28 8.80
C THR A 59 14.50 -10.75 8.86
N PHE A 60 13.88 -11.28 7.81
CA PHE A 60 13.49 -12.69 7.75
C PHE A 60 14.71 -13.62 7.76
N ARG A 61 15.79 -13.26 7.06
CA ARG A 61 17.07 -14.00 7.12
C ARG A 61 17.67 -13.99 8.53
N HIS A 62 17.60 -12.86 9.24
CA HIS A 62 18.10 -12.73 10.61
C HIS A 62 17.37 -13.68 11.57
N TYR A 63 16.04 -13.69 11.54
CA TYR A 63 15.22 -14.53 12.42
C TYR A 63 15.02 -15.97 11.92
N ARG A 64 15.44 -16.27 10.68
CA ARG A 64 15.30 -17.58 10.03
C ARG A 64 13.86 -18.09 10.04
N CYS A 65 12.93 -17.16 9.80
CA CYS A 65 11.52 -17.47 9.67
C CYS A 65 11.09 -17.30 8.21
N GLU A 66 9.87 -17.76 7.93
CA GLU A 66 9.19 -17.37 6.71
C GLU A 66 8.86 -15.88 6.79
N GLY A 67 8.34 -15.36 5.69
CA GLY A 67 8.00 -13.95 5.62
C GLY A 67 7.00 -13.70 4.55
N TRP A 68 6.33 -12.57 4.70
CA TRP A 68 5.62 -11.92 3.63
C TRP A 68 5.99 -10.44 3.62
N GLY A 69 5.88 -9.82 2.45
CA GLY A 69 6.10 -8.40 2.29
C GLY A 69 5.42 -7.91 1.03
N ILE A 70 5.48 -6.61 0.78
CA ILE A 70 4.83 -6.02 -0.39
C ILE A 70 5.80 -5.19 -1.22
N VAL A 71 5.47 -5.07 -2.50
CA VAL A 71 6.06 -4.09 -3.41
C VAL A 71 4.97 -3.49 -4.29
N ALA A 72 5.10 -2.21 -4.62
CA ALA A 72 4.16 -1.49 -5.48
C ALA A 72 4.85 -1.05 -6.78
N PRO A 73 4.11 -0.90 -7.89
CA PRO A 73 4.63 -0.25 -9.09
C PRO A 73 4.80 1.26 -8.84
N ASP A 74 5.68 1.87 -9.63
CA ASP A 74 5.92 3.31 -9.58
C ASP A 74 5.02 4.05 -10.57
N ILE A 75 4.78 5.34 -10.30
CA ILE A 75 4.20 6.28 -11.26
C ILE A 75 5.36 6.91 -12.04
N PRO A 76 5.46 6.72 -13.37
CA PRO A 76 6.51 7.33 -14.17
C PRO A 76 6.59 8.85 -14.00
N ALA A 77 7.82 9.38 -13.99
CA ALA A 77 8.05 10.81 -13.90
C ALA A 77 7.35 11.57 -15.04
N GLY A 78 6.61 12.62 -14.69
CA GLY A 78 5.89 13.46 -15.66
C GLY A 78 4.54 12.89 -16.11
N LEU A 79 4.15 11.68 -15.68
CA LEU A 79 2.81 11.16 -15.96
C LEU A 79 1.72 11.90 -15.18
N CYS A 80 2.04 12.36 -13.97
CA CYS A 80 1.10 12.97 -13.04
C CYS A 80 1.68 14.26 -12.43
N GLY A 81 1.32 15.40 -13.01
CA GLY A 81 1.70 16.72 -12.51
C GLY A 81 3.21 16.92 -12.34
N LYS A 82 3.58 18.01 -11.65
CA LYS A 82 4.94 18.25 -11.19
C LYS A 82 4.98 18.18 -9.67
N THR A 83 5.74 17.23 -9.15
CA THR A 83 5.91 17.05 -7.70
C THR A 83 7.15 17.80 -7.21
N ALA A 84 6.99 18.54 -6.12
CA ALA A 84 8.06 19.13 -5.35
C ALA A 84 8.00 18.58 -3.92
N ILE A 85 9.15 18.14 -3.41
CA ILE A 85 9.30 17.70 -2.03
C ILE A 85 10.21 18.71 -1.33
N THR A 86 9.76 19.25 -0.21
CA THR A 86 10.57 20.09 0.67
C THR A 86 10.66 19.42 2.04
N GLN A 87 11.86 19.46 2.61
CA GLN A 87 12.16 18.83 3.89
C GLN A 87 12.76 19.87 4.82
N ARG A 88 12.30 19.88 6.07
CA ARG A 88 12.79 20.78 7.12
C ARG A 88 12.98 20.01 8.41
N TRP A 89 14.21 20.01 8.92
CA TRP A 89 14.51 19.46 10.24
C TRP A 89 13.83 20.30 11.34
N LEU A 90 13.20 19.60 12.27
CA LEU A 90 12.56 20.13 13.46
C LEU A 90 13.43 19.82 14.70
N ALA A 91 12.96 20.24 15.88
CA ALA A 91 13.54 19.81 17.14
C ALA A 91 13.51 18.28 17.30
N GLU A 92 14.37 17.76 18.18
CA GLU A 92 14.43 16.33 18.55
C GLU A 92 14.78 15.39 17.39
N GLY A 93 15.31 15.92 16.28
CA GLY A 93 15.69 15.11 15.11
C GLY A 93 14.51 14.66 14.25
N ARG A 94 13.32 15.27 14.41
CA ARG A 94 12.18 15.02 13.53
C ARG A 94 12.33 15.76 12.20
N LEU A 95 11.72 15.21 11.14
CA LEU A 95 11.72 15.79 9.80
C LEU A 95 10.29 16.12 9.35
N ASP A 96 10.04 17.38 8.98
CA ASP A 96 8.80 17.84 8.37
C ASP A 96 8.95 17.76 6.84
N GLU A 97 8.25 16.81 6.23
CA GLU A 97 8.22 16.64 4.78
C GLU A 97 6.91 17.19 4.22
N THR A 98 7.03 18.16 3.32
CA THR A 98 5.92 18.69 2.53
C THR A 98 6.04 18.21 1.09
N ARG A 99 4.95 17.63 0.58
CA ARG A 99 4.81 17.27 -0.85
C ARG A 99 3.79 18.19 -1.48
N ALA A 100 4.19 18.89 -2.53
CA ALA A 100 3.32 19.71 -3.35
C ALA A 100 3.26 19.14 -4.76
N VAL A 101 2.06 18.99 -5.29
CA VAL A 101 1.83 18.51 -6.66
C VAL A 101 1.10 19.60 -7.42
N ARG A 102 1.74 20.10 -8.49
CA ARG A 102 1.12 21.06 -9.40
C ARG A 102 0.45 20.31 -10.54
N LEU A 103 -0.87 20.40 -10.61
CA LEU A 103 -1.70 19.82 -11.67
C LEU A 103 -2.20 20.93 -12.61
N ALA A 104 -2.84 20.54 -13.71
CA ALA A 104 -3.29 21.50 -14.72
C ALA A 104 -4.34 22.49 -14.19
N ASN A 105 -5.16 22.04 -13.23
CA ASN A 105 -6.31 22.77 -12.70
C ASN A 105 -6.15 23.19 -11.23
N ARG A 106 -5.19 22.64 -10.49
CA ARG A 106 -5.05 22.87 -9.05
C ARG A 106 -3.69 22.45 -8.50
N ASP A 107 -3.23 23.16 -7.48
CA ASP A 107 -2.09 22.73 -6.68
C ASP A 107 -2.59 22.00 -5.43
N LEU A 108 -2.09 20.78 -5.22
CA LEU A 108 -2.38 19.97 -4.04
C LEU A 108 -1.15 19.91 -3.15
N ARG A 109 -1.36 19.85 -1.83
CA ARG A 109 -0.29 19.75 -0.83
C ARG A 109 -0.62 18.69 0.21
N ALA A 110 0.38 17.95 0.67
CA ALA A 110 0.29 17.07 1.82
C ALA A 110 1.56 17.23 2.68
N ARG A 111 1.45 16.89 3.96
CA ARG A 111 2.56 16.94 4.91
C ARG A 111 2.55 15.73 5.81
N ARG A 112 3.75 15.23 6.11
CA ARG A 112 3.98 14.19 7.11
C ARG A 112 5.15 14.55 8.00
N ILE A 113 5.15 14.01 9.21
CA ILE A 113 6.27 14.07 10.14
C ILE A 113 6.96 12.71 10.13
N LEU A 114 8.27 12.71 9.91
CA LEU A 114 9.11 11.55 10.12
C LEU A 114 9.83 11.72 11.46
N ASP A 115 9.87 10.66 12.24
CA ASP A 115 10.48 10.61 13.57
C ASP A 115 11.63 9.60 13.56
N PRO A 116 12.73 9.81 14.29
CA PRO A 116 13.84 8.86 14.31
C PRO A 116 13.47 7.51 14.94
N GLY A 117 12.47 7.46 15.83
CA GLY A 117 12.03 6.26 16.54
C GLY A 117 10.67 5.70 16.11
N GLU A 118 9.82 6.53 15.50
CA GLU A 118 8.43 6.16 15.15
C GLU A 118 8.15 6.23 13.63
N PRO A 119 7.33 5.32 13.06
CA PRO A 119 6.89 5.41 11.68
C PRO A 119 6.20 6.75 11.40
N SER A 120 6.40 7.30 10.21
CA SER A 120 5.87 8.59 9.85
C SER A 120 4.34 8.64 9.87
N TRP A 121 3.80 9.81 10.21
CA TRP A 121 2.36 10.04 10.20
C TRP A 121 2.01 11.30 9.42
N GLN A 122 0.84 11.28 8.79
CA GLN A 122 0.31 12.42 8.04
C GLN A 122 -0.23 13.48 8.99
N VAL A 123 0.10 14.75 8.73
CA VAL A 123 -0.41 15.92 9.47
C VAL A 123 -1.21 16.88 8.59
N GLU A 124 -1.14 16.71 7.27
CA GLU A 124 -1.97 17.40 6.28
C GLU A 124 -2.13 16.48 5.07
N ARG A 125 -3.35 16.32 4.56
CA ARG A 125 -3.65 15.42 3.43
C ARG A 125 -4.00 16.20 2.17
N TYR A 126 -4.01 15.57 0.99
CA TYR A 126 -4.25 16.31 -0.25
C TYR A 126 -5.65 16.92 -0.38
N ILE A 127 -6.70 16.24 0.10
CA ILE A 127 -8.11 16.62 -0.14
C ILE A 127 -8.70 17.28 1.11
N LYS A 128 -8.68 18.62 1.16
CA LYS A 128 -9.27 19.43 2.24
C LYS A 128 -10.73 19.72 1.98
N ASP A 129 -11.01 20.15 0.76
CA ASP A 129 -12.34 20.38 0.20
C ASP A 129 -12.59 19.31 -0.85
N PHE A 130 -13.55 18.43 -0.59
CA PHE A 130 -13.83 17.32 -1.49
C PHE A 130 -14.25 17.79 -2.89
N ASP A 131 -15.08 18.83 -3.03
CA ASP A 131 -15.56 19.24 -4.36
C ASP A 131 -14.47 19.90 -5.19
N LEU A 132 -13.52 20.58 -4.53
CA LEU A 132 -12.45 21.29 -5.20
C LEU A 132 -11.19 20.45 -5.41
N ASP A 133 -10.80 19.67 -4.41
CA ASP A 133 -9.53 18.93 -4.41
C ASP A 133 -9.67 17.53 -5.01
N TRP A 134 -10.81 16.85 -4.82
CA TRP A 134 -11.00 15.48 -5.30
C TRP A 134 -10.85 15.36 -6.82
N PRO A 135 -11.45 16.22 -7.67
CA PRO A 135 -11.31 16.11 -9.12
C PRO A 135 -9.86 16.20 -9.58
N ALA A 136 -9.04 17.02 -8.91
CA ALA A 136 -7.61 17.13 -9.20
C ALA A 136 -6.85 15.90 -8.67
N TYR A 137 -7.14 15.47 -7.43
CA TYR A 137 -6.48 14.31 -6.84
C TYR A 137 -6.76 13.01 -7.61
N ALA A 138 -7.91 12.91 -8.29
CA ALA A 138 -8.25 11.78 -9.15
C ALA A 138 -7.23 11.53 -10.27
N GLU A 139 -6.52 12.56 -10.75
CA GLU A 139 -5.42 12.42 -11.73
C GLU A 139 -4.20 11.68 -11.15
N LEU A 140 -4.03 11.71 -9.83
CA LEU A 140 -2.99 10.99 -9.09
C LEU A 140 -3.45 9.61 -8.66
N ALA A 141 -4.71 9.49 -8.26
CA ALA A 141 -5.28 8.25 -7.73
C ALA A 141 -5.58 7.22 -8.82
N PHE A 142 -5.94 7.67 -10.03
CA PHE A 142 -6.42 6.83 -11.13
C PHE A 142 -5.50 6.86 -12.35
N VAL A 143 -4.19 6.78 -12.11
CA VAL A 143 -3.22 6.55 -13.19
C VAL A 143 -3.53 5.21 -13.86
N PRO A 144 -3.78 5.14 -15.18
CA PRO A 144 -4.12 3.89 -15.84
C PRO A 144 -3.10 2.78 -15.47
N PRO A 145 -3.52 1.59 -15.00
CA PRO A 145 -2.57 0.58 -14.53
C PRO A 145 -1.57 0.10 -15.59
N ALA A 146 -1.94 0.18 -16.87
CA ALA A 146 -1.05 -0.12 -18.00
C ALA A 146 0.05 0.95 -18.21
N ALA A 147 -0.10 2.14 -17.63
CA ALA A 147 0.87 3.23 -17.69
C ALA A 147 1.79 3.30 -16.46
N LEU A 148 1.55 2.46 -15.43
CA LEU A 148 2.44 2.34 -14.28
C LEU A 148 3.75 1.66 -14.69
N ASP A 149 4.85 2.01 -14.02
CA ASP A 149 6.12 1.29 -14.17
C ASP A 149 6.12 0.06 -13.26
N TRP A 150 5.94 -1.11 -13.87
CA TRP A 150 5.98 -2.41 -13.21
C TRP A 150 7.39 -2.98 -13.08
N SER A 151 8.40 -2.35 -13.69
CA SER A 151 9.78 -2.84 -13.64
C SER A 151 10.39 -2.89 -12.22
N PRO A 152 10.11 -1.95 -11.29
CA PRO A 152 10.57 -2.06 -9.91
C PRO A 152 9.98 -3.27 -9.18
N VAL A 153 8.71 -3.60 -9.44
CA VAL A 153 8.04 -4.77 -8.88
C VAL A 153 8.72 -6.05 -9.35
N GLN A 154 8.92 -6.20 -10.66
CA GLN A 154 9.57 -7.40 -11.20
C GLN A 154 11.00 -7.55 -10.68
N ARG A 155 11.78 -6.46 -10.61
CA ARG A 155 13.13 -6.48 -10.01
C ARG A 155 13.12 -6.94 -8.56
N ALA A 156 12.14 -6.49 -7.77
CA ALA A 156 12.01 -6.90 -6.37
C ALA A 156 11.63 -8.39 -6.25
N LEU A 157 10.71 -8.89 -7.08
CA LEU A 157 10.35 -10.31 -7.13
C LEU A 157 11.56 -11.19 -7.47
N ASP A 158 12.34 -10.80 -8.47
CA ASP A 158 13.56 -11.51 -8.87
C ASP A 158 14.62 -11.49 -7.77
N ALA A 159 14.80 -10.35 -7.10
CA ALA A 159 15.79 -10.18 -6.02
C ALA A 159 15.40 -10.91 -4.73
N VAL A 160 14.11 -10.98 -4.40
CA VAL A 160 13.61 -11.78 -3.26
C VAL A 160 13.73 -13.28 -3.55
N GLY A 161 13.43 -13.69 -4.78
CA GLY A 161 13.54 -15.08 -5.20
C GLY A 161 12.72 -16.00 -4.31
N GLU A 162 13.39 -16.92 -3.61
CA GLU A 162 12.76 -17.93 -2.75
C GLU A 162 12.78 -17.57 -1.25
N ASP A 163 13.37 -16.43 -0.87
CA ASP A 163 13.66 -16.11 0.52
C ASP A 163 12.41 -15.93 1.38
N TYR A 164 11.35 -15.35 0.80
CA TYR A 164 10.04 -15.17 1.41
C TYR A 164 8.99 -14.88 0.34
N LEU A 165 7.71 -14.78 0.71
CA LEU A 165 6.64 -14.40 -0.23
C LEU A 165 6.57 -12.87 -0.40
N LEU A 166 7.04 -12.35 -1.53
CA LEU A 166 6.80 -10.96 -1.89
C LEU A 166 5.51 -10.86 -2.71
N GLU A 167 4.58 -10.02 -2.23
CA GLU A 167 3.28 -9.80 -2.84
C GLU A 167 3.22 -8.44 -3.54
N VAL A 168 2.39 -8.34 -4.56
CA VAL A 168 2.17 -7.04 -5.22
C VAL A 168 1.08 -6.27 -4.49
N TYR A 169 1.41 -5.06 -4.04
CA TYR A 169 0.47 -4.14 -3.43
C TYR A 169 -0.52 -3.57 -4.46
N LEU A 170 -1.79 -3.93 -4.32
CA LEU A 170 -2.85 -3.42 -5.19
C LEU A 170 -3.42 -2.09 -4.68
N GLY A 171 -3.53 -1.92 -3.37
CA GLY A 171 -4.22 -0.79 -2.75
C GLY A 171 -4.94 -1.23 -1.49
N ASP A 172 -6.06 -0.59 -1.24
CA ASP A 172 -6.84 -0.74 -0.01
C ASP A 172 -8.33 -0.96 -0.34
N PRO A 173 -9.18 -1.30 0.64
CA PRO A 173 -10.62 -1.17 0.51
C PRO A 173 -11.04 0.27 0.26
N PHE A 174 -12.30 0.46 -0.11
CA PHE A 174 -12.80 1.76 -0.53
C PHE A 174 -12.68 2.84 0.54
N ILE A 175 -12.99 2.51 1.79
CA ILE A 175 -12.98 3.49 2.89
C ILE A 175 -11.56 3.92 3.21
N ASP A 176 -10.62 2.98 3.22
CA ASP A 176 -9.19 3.22 3.38
C ASP A 176 -8.65 4.11 2.24
N PHE A 177 -8.99 3.78 0.99
CA PHE A 177 -8.64 4.58 -0.20
C PHE A 177 -9.19 6.02 -0.13
N ALA A 178 -10.50 6.16 0.11
CA ALA A 178 -11.18 7.45 0.09
C ALA A 178 -10.76 8.32 1.28
N GLY A 179 -10.55 7.75 2.46
CA GLY A 179 -10.13 8.49 3.65
C GLY A 179 -8.61 8.72 3.73
N GLY A 180 -7.78 7.92 3.05
CA GLY A 180 -6.33 7.97 3.15
C GLY A 180 -5.74 9.36 2.85
N GLN A 181 -6.29 10.04 1.84
CA GLN A 181 -5.87 11.40 1.42
C GLN A 181 -6.94 12.48 1.68
N ARG A 182 -8.04 12.14 2.36
CA ARG A 182 -9.08 13.08 2.79
C ARG A 182 -8.71 13.70 4.13
N GLU A 183 -8.61 15.02 4.21
CA GLU A 183 -8.39 15.75 5.46
C GLU A 183 -9.46 15.37 6.50
N GLY A 184 -9.04 15.11 7.75
CA GLY A 184 -9.90 14.46 8.76
C GLY A 184 -9.97 12.93 8.67
N GLY A 185 -9.42 12.32 7.62
CA GLY A 185 -9.18 10.88 7.51
C GLY A 185 -10.45 10.02 7.60
N PHE A 186 -10.39 8.98 8.42
CA PHE A 186 -11.48 8.04 8.64
C PHE A 186 -12.79 8.72 9.06
N GLU A 187 -12.72 9.62 10.03
CA GLU A 187 -13.91 10.27 10.58
C GLU A 187 -14.62 11.09 9.52
N GLN A 188 -13.85 11.81 8.69
CA GLN A 188 -14.39 12.60 7.61
C GLN A 188 -14.98 11.75 6.49
N VAL A 189 -14.33 10.64 6.11
CA VAL A 189 -14.92 9.78 5.07
C VAL A 189 -16.23 9.16 5.54
N ILE A 190 -16.37 8.81 6.82
CA ILE A 190 -17.65 8.33 7.37
C ILE A 190 -18.75 9.39 7.24
N GLN A 191 -18.45 10.67 7.47
CA GLN A 191 -19.39 11.77 7.20
C GLN A 191 -19.67 11.89 5.70
N ASP A 192 -18.65 11.84 4.84
CA ASP A 192 -18.80 11.95 3.39
C ASP A 192 -19.71 10.83 2.83
N LEU A 193 -19.64 9.61 3.38
CA LEU A 193 -20.53 8.49 3.00
C LEU A 193 -22.01 8.74 3.34
N ALA A 194 -22.29 9.53 4.38
CA ALA A 194 -23.64 9.88 4.81
C ALA A 194 -24.18 11.12 4.08
N ASP A 195 -23.35 12.15 3.96
CA ASP A 195 -23.74 13.46 3.42
C ASP A 195 -23.71 13.47 1.88
N ARG A 196 -22.90 12.60 1.26
CA ARG A 196 -22.59 12.62 -0.18
C ARG A 196 -22.74 11.24 -0.85
N PRO A 197 -23.80 10.48 -0.57
CA PRO A 197 -23.87 9.05 -0.91
C PRO A 197 -23.76 8.78 -2.41
N GLU A 198 -24.29 9.65 -3.27
CA GLU A 198 -24.22 9.51 -4.73
C GLU A 198 -22.80 9.72 -5.26
N GLN A 199 -22.12 10.79 -4.81
CA GLN A 199 -20.75 11.10 -5.18
C GLN A 199 -19.81 9.98 -4.73
N MET A 200 -19.98 9.48 -3.51
CA MET A 200 -19.18 8.39 -2.97
C MET A 200 -19.45 7.05 -3.68
N SER A 201 -20.69 6.78 -4.08
CA SER A 201 -21.03 5.57 -4.85
C SER A 201 -20.41 5.61 -6.25
N ALA A 202 -20.45 6.77 -6.92
CA ALA A 202 -19.80 6.94 -8.22
C ALA A 202 -18.27 6.78 -8.10
N LEU A 203 -17.68 7.31 -7.03
CA LEU A 203 -16.26 7.15 -6.74
C LEU A 203 -15.90 5.67 -6.49
N GLN A 204 -16.71 4.96 -5.71
CA GLN A 204 -16.51 3.52 -5.46
C GLN A 204 -16.56 2.72 -6.75
N ALA A 205 -17.53 2.99 -7.64
CA ALA A 205 -17.64 2.28 -8.92
C ALA A 205 -16.37 2.45 -9.75
N ARG A 206 -15.85 3.68 -9.87
CA ARG A 206 -14.57 3.94 -10.56
C ARG A 206 -13.39 3.26 -9.87
N TYR A 207 -13.38 3.21 -8.54
CA TYR A 207 -12.32 2.55 -7.79
C TYR A 207 -12.33 1.03 -7.98
N ILE A 208 -13.50 0.42 -8.06
CA ILE A 208 -13.68 -1.01 -8.37
C ILE A 208 -13.09 -1.33 -9.75
N GLU A 209 -13.41 -0.53 -10.77
CA GLU A 209 -12.85 -0.68 -12.12
C GLU A 209 -11.33 -0.60 -12.10
N TYR A 210 -10.79 0.43 -11.45
CA TYR A 210 -9.35 0.64 -11.29
C TYR A 210 -8.66 -0.54 -10.61
N MET A 211 -9.21 -1.04 -9.49
CA MET A 211 -8.63 -2.15 -8.74
C MET A 211 -8.65 -3.46 -9.56
N ALA A 212 -9.71 -3.71 -10.32
CA ALA A 212 -9.77 -4.86 -11.23
C ALA A 212 -8.72 -4.75 -12.35
N GLU A 213 -8.55 -3.58 -12.95
CA GLU A 213 -7.53 -3.35 -13.97
C GLU A 213 -6.11 -3.48 -13.41
N LYS A 214 -5.86 -2.93 -12.22
CA LYS A 214 -4.55 -3.01 -11.55
C LYS A 214 -4.20 -4.43 -11.17
N THR A 215 -5.18 -5.23 -10.74
CA THR A 215 -5.00 -6.67 -10.48
C THR A 215 -4.55 -7.40 -11.74
N ARG A 216 -5.26 -7.20 -12.87
CA ARG A 216 -4.87 -7.81 -14.16
C ARG A 216 -3.50 -7.35 -14.63
N ALA A 217 -3.17 -6.07 -14.42
CA ALA A 217 -1.88 -5.51 -14.80
C ALA A 217 -0.73 -6.13 -13.99
N ALA A 218 -0.93 -6.33 -12.68
CA ALA A 218 0.06 -6.99 -11.82
C ALA A 218 0.46 -8.37 -12.35
N PHE A 219 -0.51 -9.23 -12.65
CA PHE A 219 -0.24 -10.58 -13.19
C PHE A 219 0.22 -10.58 -14.65
N ARG A 220 -0.13 -9.56 -15.43
CA ARG A 220 0.30 -9.44 -16.84
C ARG A 220 1.76 -9.00 -16.95
N HIS A 221 2.19 -8.07 -16.11
CA HIS A 221 3.48 -7.40 -16.23
C HIS A 221 4.56 -7.95 -15.30
N THR A 222 4.20 -8.86 -14.40
CA THR A 222 5.11 -9.40 -13.40
C THR A 222 4.92 -10.90 -13.23
N SER A 223 5.88 -11.52 -12.56
CA SER A 223 5.88 -12.94 -12.16
C SER A 223 5.15 -13.19 -10.84
N ALA A 224 4.39 -12.21 -10.33
CA ALA A 224 3.70 -12.31 -9.05
C ALA A 224 2.81 -13.55 -8.96
N GLN A 225 2.87 -14.23 -7.82
CA GLN A 225 2.04 -15.40 -7.51
C GLN A 225 0.99 -15.11 -6.43
N SER A 226 1.07 -13.92 -5.83
CA SER A 226 0.12 -13.41 -4.84
C SER A 226 0.06 -11.89 -4.90
N VAL A 227 -1.05 -11.35 -4.45
CA VAL A 227 -1.35 -9.92 -4.40
C VAL A 227 -1.88 -9.57 -3.02
N PHE A 228 -1.60 -8.35 -2.58
CA PHE A 228 -1.99 -7.86 -1.27
C PHE A 228 -2.88 -6.62 -1.39
N VAL A 229 -3.94 -6.62 -0.61
CA VAL A 229 -4.82 -5.47 -0.37
C VAL A 229 -4.69 -5.12 1.11
N ALA A 230 -4.16 -3.94 1.43
CA ALA A 230 -4.03 -3.48 2.82
C ALA A 230 -5.40 -3.26 3.44
N SER A 231 -5.47 -3.23 4.76
CA SER A 231 -6.65 -2.79 5.47
C SER A 231 -6.24 -2.08 6.74
N ILE A 232 -6.63 -0.81 6.89
CA ILE A 232 -6.27 0.02 8.04
C ILE A 232 -7.50 0.24 8.92
N TRP A 233 -8.65 0.53 8.32
CA TRP A 233 -9.89 0.87 9.02
C TRP A 233 -11.03 -0.14 8.81
N SER A 234 -10.88 -1.07 7.87
CA SER A 234 -11.91 -2.08 7.57
C SER A 234 -11.97 -3.21 8.62
N SER A 235 -12.09 -2.83 9.90
CA SER A 235 -12.16 -3.72 11.07
C SER A 235 -13.41 -3.44 11.91
N LEU A 236 -13.88 -4.44 12.66
CA LEU A 236 -15.11 -4.34 13.46
C LEU A 236 -15.05 -3.25 14.55
N SER A 237 -13.85 -2.84 14.98
CA SER A 237 -13.67 -1.78 15.99
C SER A 237 -13.95 -0.38 15.43
N LEU A 238 -13.88 -0.20 14.11
CA LEU A 238 -14.02 1.10 13.46
C LEU A 238 -15.23 1.13 12.51
N LEU A 239 -15.49 0.01 11.83
CA LEU A 239 -16.46 -0.05 10.75
C LEU A 239 -17.53 -1.12 11.00
N SER A 240 -18.80 -0.70 10.94
CA SER A 240 -19.90 -1.65 11.09
C SER A 240 -19.94 -2.66 9.92
N PRO A 241 -20.40 -3.91 10.15
CA PRO A 241 -20.55 -4.90 9.08
C PRO A 241 -21.41 -4.42 7.91
N ALA A 242 -22.40 -3.56 8.16
CA ALA A 242 -23.27 -3.02 7.12
C ALA A 242 -22.51 -2.06 6.19
N LEU A 243 -21.69 -1.18 6.74
CA LEU A 243 -20.85 -0.29 5.95
C LEU A 243 -19.79 -1.07 5.18
N TRP A 244 -19.11 -2.03 5.82
CA TRP A 244 -18.12 -2.89 5.14
C TRP A 244 -18.71 -3.63 3.95
N ARG A 245 -19.89 -4.26 4.11
CA ARG A 245 -20.57 -4.97 3.01
C ARG A 245 -20.95 -4.06 1.85
N LYS A 246 -21.27 -2.79 2.13
CA LYS A 246 -21.67 -1.82 1.12
C LYS A 246 -20.47 -1.23 0.39
N TRP A 247 -19.42 -0.86 1.14
CA TRP A 247 -18.36 0.02 0.65
C TRP A 247 -17.06 -0.74 0.32
N ASP A 248 -16.65 -1.68 1.16
CA ASP A 248 -15.34 -2.34 1.01
C ASP A 248 -15.43 -3.68 0.28
N LYS A 249 -16.44 -4.49 0.64
CA LYS A 249 -16.62 -5.82 0.07
C LYS A 249 -16.66 -5.84 -1.47
N PRO A 250 -17.36 -4.90 -2.16
CA PRO A 250 -17.39 -4.92 -3.62
C PRO A 250 -16.02 -4.73 -4.28
N VAL A 251 -15.11 -3.98 -3.65
CA VAL A 251 -13.72 -3.81 -4.12
C VAL A 251 -12.98 -5.14 -4.04
N LEU A 252 -13.09 -5.83 -2.91
CA LEU A 252 -12.43 -7.12 -2.69
C LEU A 252 -12.96 -8.20 -3.64
N GLU A 253 -14.28 -8.24 -3.88
CA GLU A 253 -14.88 -9.15 -4.87
C GLU A 253 -14.35 -8.90 -6.29
N ALA A 254 -14.14 -7.64 -6.65
CA ALA A 254 -13.58 -7.28 -7.95
C ALA A 254 -12.12 -7.67 -8.10
N VAL A 255 -11.31 -7.51 -7.05
CA VAL A 255 -9.91 -8.00 -7.02
C VAL A 255 -9.88 -9.52 -7.20
N VAL A 256 -10.67 -10.27 -6.41
CA VAL A 256 -10.72 -11.74 -6.50
C VAL A 256 -11.19 -12.22 -7.86
N THR A 257 -12.16 -11.53 -8.48
CA THR A 257 -12.66 -11.89 -9.82
C THR A 257 -11.66 -11.57 -10.93
N ALA A 258 -10.77 -10.60 -10.71
CA ALA A 258 -9.80 -10.14 -11.69
C ALA A 258 -8.46 -10.89 -11.64
N ALA A 259 -8.15 -11.54 -10.52
CA ALA A 259 -6.99 -12.41 -10.32
C ALA A 259 -7.16 -13.77 -11.01
#